data_AF-A0A8J3VK66-F1
#
_entry.id   AF-A0A8J3VK66-F1
#
_cell.length_a   1.000
_cell.length_b   1.000
_cell.length_c   1.000
_cell.angle_alpha   90.00
_cell.angle_beta   90.00
_cell.angle_gamma   90.00
#
_symmetry.space_group_name_H-M   'P 1'
#
loop_
_entity.id
_entity.type
_entity.pdbx_description
1 polymer ?
#
loop_
_entity_poly.entity_id
_entity_poly.type
_entity_poly.pdbx_seq_one_letter_code
_entity_poly.pdbx_strand_id
1 'polypeptide(L)'
;MMMRRIYVAIVGLLLASGALQFYFAAIGAFSRPQTDDSFALHVMNGRIFALLALVATLAAALARAPGRLIGLTALTLGLTIVQTLIVVLGNVIGGSTEQQTTGVSLAIIGLHALNGLAILGVASRVLMRARAHATIAPAATAEPAR
;
A
#
# COMPACT_ATOMS: atom_id res chain seq x y z
N MET A 1 -8.44 -21.85 9.12
CA MET A 1 -8.73 -20.65 9.96
C MET A 1 -7.47 -19.84 10.29
N MET A 2 -6.37 -20.46 10.75
CA MET A 2 -5.11 -19.75 11.08
C MET A 2 -4.59 -18.83 9.96
N MET A 3 -4.53 -19.32 8.71
CA MET A 3 -4.04 -18.51 7.59
C MET A 3 -4.88 -17.28 7.26
N ARG A 4 -6.19 -17.35 7.49
CA ARG A 4 -7.07 -16.19 7.30
C ARG A 4 -6.79 -15.11 8.34
N ARG A 5 -6.52 -15.49 9.60
CA ARG A 5 -6.14 -14.54 10.67
C ARG A 5 -4.78 -13.90 10.41
N ILE A 6 -3.79 -14.69 9.98
CA ILE A 6 -2.47 -14.18 9.61
C ILE A 6 -2.59 -13.18 8.45
N TYR A 7 -3.37 -13.50 7.42
CA TYR A 7 -3.64 -12.58 6.33
C TYR A 7 -4.30 -11.27 6.81
N VAL A 8 -5.31 -11.34 7.69
CA VAL A 8 -5.92 -10.13 8.29
C VAL A 8 -4.90 -9.30 9.07
N ALA A 9 -4.02 -9.93 9.84
CA ALA A 9 -2.98 -9.23 10.60
C ALA A 9 -1.99 -8.51 9.67
N ILE A 10 -1.50 -9.20 8.63
CA ILE A 10 -0.58 -8.63 7.64
C ILE A 10 -1.22 -7.45 6.91
N VAL A 11 -2.49 -7.56 6.50
CA VAL A 11 -3.21 -6.43 5.87
C VAL A 11 -3.42 -5.28 6.86
N GLY A 12 -3.63 -5.58 8.15
CA GLY A 12 -3.66 -4.55 9.20
C GLY A 12 -2.34 -3.77 9.28
N LEU A 13 -1.20 -4.48 9.25
CA LEU A 13 0.12 -3.87 9.21
C LEU A 13 0.35 -3.08 7.92
N LEU A 14 -0.12 -3.59 6.77
CA LEU A 14 -0.06 -2.89 5.49
C LEU A 14 -0.83 -1.55 5.57
N LEU A 15 -2.05 -1.55 6.09
CA LEU A 15 -2.84 -0.33 6.26
C LEU A 15 -2.16 0.65 7.23
N ALA A 16 -1.63 0.16 8.35
CA ALA A 16 -0.90 0.99 9.31
C ALA A 16 0.36 1.61 8.69
N SER A 17 1.15 0.83 7.95
CA SER A 17 2.31 1.33 7.21
C SER A 17 1.92 2.38 6.15
N GLY A 18 0.78 2.20 5.48
CA GLY A 18 0.22 3.20 4.56
C GLY A 18 -0.16 4.50 5.26
N ALA A 19 -0.76 4.45 6.45
CA ALA A 19 -1.05 5.64 7.25
C ALA A 19 0.23 6.33 7.74
N LEU A 20 1.22 5.54 8.18
CA LEU A 20 2.53 6.04 8.56
C LEU A 20 3.25 6.75 7.40
N GLN A 21 2.97 6.40 6.14
CA GLN A 21 3.56 7.13 5.01
C GLN A 21 3.20 8.60 5.00
N PHE A 22 1.95 8.94 5.31
CA PHE A 22 1.51 10.34 5.38
C PHE A 22 2.14 11.05 6.57
N TYR A 23 2.24 10.37 7.71
CA TYR A 23 2.89 10.92 8.90
C TYR A 23 4.39 11.20 8.65
N PHE A 24 5.12 10.25 8.06
CA PHE A 24 6.54 10.44 7.72
C PHE A 24 6.75 11.45 6.59
N ALA A 25 5.82 11.54 5.63
CA ALA A 25 5.85 12.61 4.63
C ALA A 25 5.68 13.99 5.27
N ALA A 26 4.77 14.11 6.25
CA ALA A 26 4.59 15.35 7.00
C ALA A 26 5.86 15.72 7.80
N ILE A 27 6.49 14.75 8.49
CA ILE A 27 7.76 14.97 9.16
C ILE A 27 8.80 15.56 8.20
N GLY A 28 8.99 14.97 7.02
CA GLY A 28 9.94 15.49 6.04
C GLY A 28 9.56 16.87 5.48
N ALA A 29 8.29 17.08 5.17
CA ALA A 29 7.79 18.35 4.66
C ALA A 29 7.98 19.52 5.64
N PHE A 30 7.83 19.25 6.94
CA PHE A 30 7.89 20.26 7.99
C PHE A 30 9.24 20.35 8.72
N SER A 31 10.19 19.44 8.48
CA SER A 31 11.54 19.49 9.07
C SER A 31 12.33 20.71 8.61
N ARG A 32 13.06 21.36 9.52
CA ARG A 32 13.90 22.55 9.23
C ARG A 32 15.25 22.45 9.97
N PRO A 33 16.39 22.74 9.31
CA PRO A 33 16.53 22.92 7.85
C PRO A 33 16.15 21.65 7.10
N GLN A 34 15.57 21.79 5.90
CA GLN A 34 15.35 20.62 5.04
C GLN A 34 16.69 20.19 4.45
N THR A 35 16.90 18.88 4.40
CA THR A 35 18.08 18.19 3.90
C THR A 35 17.64 16.96 3.11
N ASP A 36 18.57 16.32 2.39
CA ASP A 36 18.29 15.11 1.62
C ASP A 36 17.70 13.97 2.48
N ASP A 37 18.06 13.95 3.78
CA ASP A 37 17.59 12.95 4.74
C ASP A 37 16.22 13.28 5.36
N SER A 38 15.65 14.45 5.08
CA SER A 38 14.37 14.86 5.68
C SER A 38 13.23 13.88 5.38
N PHE A 39 13.29 13.17 4.26
CA PHE A 39 12.30 12.16 3.87
C PHE A 39 12.78 10.72 4.09
N ALA A 40 13.90 10.48 4.78
CA ALA A 40 14.49 9.14 4.94
C ALA A 40 13.50 8.13 5.55
N LEU A 41 12.72 8.54 6.56
CA LEU A 41 11.70 7.69 7.17
C LEU A 41 10.57 7.34 6.19
N HIS A 42 10.14 8.31 5.37
CA HIS A 42 9.12 8.09 4.34
C HIS A 42 9.63 7.13 3.26
N VAL A 43 10.88 7.29 2.81
CA VAL A 43 11.48 6.39 1.81
C VAL A 43 11.63 4.98 2.38
N MET A 44 12.15 4.84 3.60
CA MET A 44 12.32 3.55 4.26
C MET A 44 10.98 2.83 4.45
N ASN A 45 9.97 3.51 4.99
CA ASN A 45 8.65 2.93 5.18
C ASN A 45 7.97 2.59 3.85
N GLY A 46 8.20 3.36 2.77
CA GLY A 46 7.75 3.01 1.42
C GLY A 46 8.28 1.65 0.94
N ARG A 47 9.55 1.35 1.22
CA ARG A 47 10.15 0.03 0.91
C ARG A 47 9.53 -1.08 1.74
N ILE A 48 9.30 -0.83 3.03
CA ILE A 48 8.61 -1.76 3.93
C ILE A 48 7.17 -2.01 3.45
N PHE A 49 6.45 -0.97 3.05
CA PHE A 49 5.10 -1.07 2.51
C PHE A 49 5.06 -1.96 1.27
N ALA A 50 5.99 -1.77 0.32
CA ALA A 50 6.07 -2.59 -0.88
C ALA A 50 6.29 -4.09 -0.54
N LEU A 51 7.19 -4.38 0.40
CA LEU A 51 7.41 -5.74 0.88
C LEU A 51 6.15 -6.30 1.57
N LEU A 52 5.50 -5.53 2.44
CA LEU A 52 4.25 -5.92 3.08
C LEU A 52 3.14 -6.18 2.06
N ALA A 53 3.04 -5.39 0.99
CA ALA A 53 2.03 -5.57 -0.06
C ALA A 53 2.24 -6.89 -0.83
N LEU A 54 3.50 -7.22 -1.13
CA LEU A 54 3.85 -8.52 -1.70
C LEU A 54 3.50 -9.67 -0.76
N VAL A 55 3.94 -9.59 0.51
CA VAL A 55 3.66 -10.61 1.53
C VAL A 55 2.16 -10.76 1.77
N ALA A 56 1.39 -9.66 1.80
CA ALA A 56 -0.06 -9.68 1.92
C ALA A 56 -0.72 -10.40 0.75
N THR A 57 -0.21 -10.20 -0.46
CA THR A 57 -0.72 -10.85 -1.68
C THR A 57 -0.50 -12.36 -1.64
N LEU A 58 0.71 -12.79 -1.23
CA LEU A 58 1.02 -14.21 -1.02
C LEU A 58 0.18 -14.81 0.10
N ALA A 59 0.03 -14.09 1.22
CA ALA A 59 -0.81 -14.52 2.33
C ALA A 59 -2.29 -14.65 1.94
N ALA A 60 -2.80 -13.79 1.05
CA ALA A 60 -4.16 -13.90 0.52
C ALA A 60 -4.36 -15.22 -0.26
N ALA A 61 -3.38 -15.58 -1.10
CA ALA A 61 -3.39 -16.84 -1.84
C ALA A 61 -3.32 -18.06 -0.89
N LEU A 62 -2.41 -18.03 0.09
CA LEU A 62 -2.27 -19.09 1.11
C LEU A 62 -3.51 -19.22 2.00
N ALA A 63 -4.21 -18.10 2.26
CA ALA A 63 -5.48 -18.08 2.99
C ALA A 63 -6.68 -18.55 2.14
N ARG A 64 -6.43 -18.96 0.89
CA ARG A 64 -7.45 -19.35 -0.10
C ARG A 64 -8.54 -18.29 -0.24
N ALA A 65 -8.12 -17.02 -0.31
CA ALA A 65 -9.02 -15.91 -0.57
C ALA A 65 -9.61 -15.99 -1.99
N PRO A 66 -10.81 -15.45 -2.24
CA PRO A 66 -11.35 -15.34 -3.59
C PRO A 66 -10.39 -14.55 -4.50
N GLY A 67 -10.30 -14.92 -5.79
CA GLY A 67 -9.37 -14.28 -6.74
C GLY A 67 -9.53 -12.75 -6.80
N ARG A 68 -10.75 -12.24 -6.68
CA ARG A 68 -11.02 -10.78 -6.61
C ARG A 68 -10.38 -10.10 -5.38
N LEU A 69 -10.27 -10.80 -4.25
CA LEU A 69 -9.60 -10.28 -3.06
C LEU A 69 -8.08 -10.37 -3.18
N ILE A 70 -7.55 -11.43 -3.79
CA ILE A 70 -6.12 -11.53 -4.12
C ILE A 70 -5.72 -10.39 -5.06
N GLY A 71 -6.48 -10.18 -6.14
CA GLY A 71 -6.24 -9.08 -7.09
C GLY A 71 -6.34 -7.70 -6.44
N LEU A 72 -7.32 -7.47 -5.57
CA LEU A 72 -7.44 -6.21 -4.82
C LEU A 72 -6.25 -5.99 -3.86
N THR A 73 -5.68 -7.07 -3.31
CA THR A 73 -4.48 -7.00 -2.47
C THR A 73 -3.26 -6.66 -3.31
N ALA A 74 -3.06 -7.37 -4.42
CA ALA A 74 -1.99 -7.12 -5.38
C ALA A 74 -2.05 -5.70 -5.97
N LEU A 75 -3.24 -5.11 -6.10
CA LEU A 75 -3.41 -3.73 -6.53
C LEU A 75 -2.66 -2.73 -5.63
N THR A 76 -2.53 -3.00 -4.32
CA THR A 76 -1.74 -2.11 -3.43
C THR A 76 -0.26 -2.07 -3.82
N LEU A 77 0.30 -3.20 -4.24
CA LEU A 77 1.67 -3.27 -4.77
C LEU A 77 1.74 -2.58 -6.14
N GLY A 78 0.78 -2.83 -7.03
CA GLY A 78 0.71 -2.17 -8.33
C GLY A 78 0.66 -0.65 -8.23
N LEU A 79 -0.17 -0.11 -7.34
CA LEU A 79 -0.24 1.32 -7.08
C LEU A 79 1.05 1.87 -6.43
N THR A 80 1.78 1.06 -5.66
CA THR A 80 3.10 1.44 -5.12
C THR A 80 4.15 1.53 -6.23
N ILE A 81 4.08 0.67 -7.23
CA ILE A 81 4.93 0.77 -8.43
C ILE A 81 4.59 2.06 -9.19
N VAL A 82 3.30 2.33 -9.41
CA VAL A 82 2.83 3.60 -10.01
C VAL A 82 3.33 4.81 -9.22
N GLN A 83 3.34 4.73 -7.89
CA GLN A 83 3.86 5.80 -7.03
C GLN A 83 5.32 6.13 -7.33
N THR A 84 6.14 5.10 -7.56
CA THR A 84 7.56 5.25 -7.92
C THR A 84 7.69 5.85 -9.32
N LEU A 85 6.90 5.39 -10.28
CA LEU A 85 6.88 5.92 -11.63
C LEU A 85 6.50 7.41 -11.67
N ILE A 86 5.50 7.83 -10.88
CA ILE A 86 5.11 9.24 -10.78
C ILE A 86 6.31 10.12 -10.37
N VAL A 87 7.08 9.70 -9.37
CA VAL A 87 8.27 10.46 -8.90
C VAL A 87 9.35 10.49 -9.98
N VAL A 88 9.67 9.33 -10.58
CA VAL A 88 10.70 9.23 -11.63
C VAL A 88 10.33 10.10 -12.83
N LEU A 89 9.09 10.03 -13.31
CA LEU A 89 8.60 10.83 -14.44
C LEU A 89 8.55 12.31 -14.09
N GLY A 90 8.12 12.66 -12.87
CA GLY A 90 8.12 14.04 -12.39
C GLY A 90 9.52 14.67 -12.38
N ASN A 91 10.54 13.86 -12.11
CA ASN A 91 11.93 14.32 -12.15
C ASN A 91 12.51 14.36 -13.57
N VAL A 92 12.37 13.26 -14.33
CA VAL A 92 12.99 13.13 -15.66
C VAL A 92 12.25 13.96 -16.72
N ILE A 93 10.93 13.82 -16.81
CA ILE A 93 10.12 14.51 -17.83
C ILE A 93 9.80 15.94 -17.38
N GLY A 94 9.56 16.14 -16.08
CA GLY A 94 9.28 17.46 -15.53
C GLY A 94 10.49 18.40 -15.54
N GLY A 95 11.70 17.90 -15.78
CA GLY A 95 12.90 18.72 -15.89
C GLY A 95 13.29 19.41 -14.58
N SER A 96 12.95 18.83 -13.44
CA SER A 96 13.44 19.33 -12.15
C SER A 96 14.93 18.98 -11.99
N THR A 97 15.66 19.87 -11.32
CA THR A 97 17.02 19.61 -10.83
C THR A 97 16.99 19.52 -9.31
N GLU A 98 18.12 19.17 -8.69
CA GLU A 98 18.26 19.19 -7.23
C GLU A 98 17.97 20.58 -6.63
N GLN A 99 18.17 21.65 -7.41
CA GLN A 99 18.01 23.03 -6.95
C GLN A 99 16.64 23.63 -7.27
N GLN A 100 15.89 23.08 -8.24
CA GLN A 100 14.65 23.70 -8.73
C GLN A 100 13.62 22.70 -9.26
N THR A 101 12.35 22.92 -8.90
CA THR A 101 11.19 22.23 -9.49
C THR A 101 10.48 23.11 -10.53
N THR A 102 10.05 22.54 -11.65
CA THR A 102 9.20 23.22 -12.63
C THR A 102 7.71 23.04 -12.30
N GLY A 103 6.84 23.87 -12.88
CA GLY A 103 5.38 23.69 -12.74
C GLY A 103 4.88 22.33 -13.27
N VAL A 104 5.50 21.80 -14.33
CA VAL A 104 5.18 20.47 -14.87
C VAL A 104 5.61 19.37 -13.91
N SER A 105 6.83 19.47 -13.36
CA SER A 105 7.33 18.54 -12.34
C SER A 105 6.39 18.51 -11.12
N LEU A 106 5.99 19.68 -10.61
CA LEU A 106 5.06 19.79 -9.49
C LEU A 106 3.68 19.20 -9.79
N ALA A 107 3.15 19.41 -11.01
CA ALA A 107 1.87 18.84 -11.41
C ALA A 107 1.91 17.31 -11.42
N ILE A 108 3.00 16.72 -11.95
CA ILE A 108 3.18 15.26 -11.98
C ILE A 108 3.40 14.72 -10.56
N ILE A 109 4.33 15.30 -9.79
CA ILE A 109 4.63 14.88 -8.42
C ILE A 109 3.41 15.05 -7.51
N GLY A 110 2.54 16.04 -7.75
CA GLY A 110 1.27 16.19 -7.03
C GLY A 110 0.37 14.95 -7.12
N LEU A 111 0.43 14.19 -8.22
CA LEU A 111 -0.30 12.92 -8.37
C LEU A 111 0.17 11.87 -7.37
N HIS A 112 1.39 11.98 -6.84
CA HIS A 112 1.93 11.09 -5.80
C HIS A 112 1.04 11.13 -4.55
N ALA A 113 0.62 12.33 -4.12
CA ALA A 113 -0.25 12.45 -2.95
C ALA A 113 -1.62 11.80 -3.19
N LEU A 114 -2.21 12.02 -4.38
CA LEU A 114 -3.50 11.44 -4.76
C LEU A 114 -3.44 9.91 -4.87
N ASN A 115 -2.40 9.37 -5.50
CA ASN A 115 -2.20 7.92 -5.57
C ASN A 115 -1.93 7.31 -4.18
N GLY A 116 -1.22 8.02 -3.30
CA GLY A 116 -1.07 7.63 -1.89
C GLY A 116 -2.43 7.49 -1.18
N LEU A 117 -3.35 8.43 -1.41
CA LEU A 117 -4.71 8.35 -0.85
C LEU A 117 -5.49 7.17 -1.43
N ALA A 118 -5.35 6.92 -2.74
CA ALA A 118 -5.95 5.75 -3.38
C ALA A 118 -5.43 4.44 -2.77
N ILE A 119 -4.12 4.32 -2.54
CA ILE A 119 -3.50 3.17 -1.85
C ILE A 119 -4.13 2.96 -0.47
N LEU A 120 -4.26 4.03 0.33
CA LEU A 120 -4.84 3.94 1.68
C LEU A 120 -6.30 3.48 1.64
N GLY A 121 -7.09 3.98 0.68
CA GLY A 121 -8.46 3.55 0.44
C GLY A 121 -8.56 2.09 0.01
N VAL A 122 -7.69 1.64 -0.90
CA VAL A 122 -7.62 0.23 -1.33
C VAL A 122 -7.22 -0.67 -0.17
N ALA A 123 -6.17 -0.34 0.59
CA ALA A 123 -5.72 -1.10 1.74
C ALA A 123 -6.83 -1.25 2.81
N SER A 124 -7.58 -0.17 3.05
CA SER A 124 -8.75 -0.18 3.95
C SER A 124 -9.82 -1.16 3.47
N ARG A 125 -10.12 -1.15 2.16
CA ARG A 125 -11.08 -2.07 1.54
C ARG A 125 -10.61 -3.53 1.57
N VAL A 126 -9.30 -3.77 1.40
CA VAL A 126 -8.70 -5.09 1.55
C VAL A 126 -8.88 -5.59 2.98
N LEU A 127 -8.61 -4.76 4.00
CA LEU A 127 -8.77 -5.14 5.41
C LEU A 127 -10.21 -5.53 5.74
N MET A 128 -11.18 -4.73 5.31
CA MET A 128 -12.60 -5.02 5.50
C MET A 128 -12.99 -6.37 4.89
N ARG A 129 -12.56 -6.64 3.65
CA ARG A 129 -12.86 -7.90 2.95
C ARG A 129 -12.11 -9.10 3.51
N ALA A 130 -10.88 -8.92 3.97
CA ALA A 130 -10.09 -9.94 4.63
C ALA A 130 -10.76 -10.39 5.94
N ARG A 131 -11.27 -9.44 6.74
CA ARG A 131 -12.03 -9.72 7.96
C ARG A 131 -13.30 -10.52 7.66
N ALA A 132 -14.08 -10.10 6.65
CA ALA A 132 -15.27 -10.83 6.22
C ALA A 132 -14.95 -12.26 5.74
N HIS A 133 -13.84 -12.45 5.00
CA HIS A 133 -13.39 -13.79 4.60
C HIS A 133 -12.99 -14.68 5.79
N ALA A 134 -12.42 -14.08 6.83
CA ALA A 134 -12.01 -14.79 8.04
C ALA A 134 -13.20 -15.32 8.87
N THR A 135 -14.37 -14.68 8.78
CA THR A 135 -15.57 -15.05 9.55
C THR A 135 -16.47 -16.08 8.87
N ILE A 136 -16.25 -16.42 7.59
CA ILE A 136 -17.02 -17.45 6.89
C ILE A 136 -16.66 -18.83 7.47
N ALA A 137 -17.63 -19.48 8.14
CA ALA A 137 -17.49 -20.84 8.64
C ALA A 137 -17.18 -21.83 7.50
N PRO A 138 -16.35 -22.86 7.71
CA PRO A 138 -16.28 -23.97 6.77
C PRO A 138 -17.68 -24.56 6.62
N ALA A 139 -18.15 -24.77 5.39
CA ALA A 139 -19.41 -25.48 5.16
C ALA A 139 -19.33 -26.81 5.93
N ALA A 140 -20.24 -27.01 6.89
CA ALA A 140 -20.40 -28.30 7.52
C ALA A 140 -20.64 -29.31 6.38
N THR A 141 -19.82 -30.35 6.33
CA THR A 141 -20.02 -31.47 5.42
C THR A 141 -21.44 -31.98 5.67
N ALA A 142 -22.36 -31.70 4.74
CA ALA A 142 -23.69 -32.25 4.77
C ALA A 142 -23.54 -33.77 4.72
N GLU A 143 -23.78 -34.41 5.87
CA GLU A 143 -23.84 -35.86 5.96
C GLU A 143 -25.04 -36.31 5.12
N PRO A 144 -24.85 -37.14 4.09
CA PRO A 144 -25.96 -37.61 3.29
C PRO A 144 -26.84 -38.49 4.18
N ALA A 145 -28.12 -38.12 4.30
CA ALA A 145 -29.12 -38.93 4.96
C ALA A 145 -29.14 -40.33 4.32
N ARG A 146 -28.94 -41.36 5.15
CA ARG A 146 -29.06 -42.77 4.78
C ARG A 146 -30.52 -43.16 4.61
#